data_AF-A0A0K0JR05-F1
#
_entry.id   AF-A0A0K0JR05-F1
#
_cell.length_a   1.000
_cell.length_b   1.000
_cell.length_c   1.000
_cell.angle_alpha   90.00
_cell.angle_beta   90.00
_cell.angle_gamma   90.00
#
_symmetry.space_group_name_H-M   'P 1'
#
loop_
_entity.id
_entity.type
_entity.pdbx_description
1 polymer ?
#
loop_
_entity_poly.entity_id
_entity_poly.type
_entity_poly.pdbx_seq_one_letter_code
_entity_poly.pdbx_strand_id
1 'polypeptide(L)'
;MHCTTYLLIFSQLITDVVICTSEEPEVTFEQLYKYGKNEYTNGNWNDCIAFFLRSIEDFDYFIDENVWCREKCAQQHKINRKTELKDAGEDIAEIAMMYTNAQHALCLFRCKNDRLTSMRPPVSDPDVFEEFQTRKPYQYLQICYWKQKDLASAVRSAYTYLVANPKDQETLDNLAFYMEQNGYNEDMLIDARQMKYEASYMRGVKAYNDEEWQLCVNEFETSVKQFFDEEQKCRYICEDKLDWEAFDSANPEISIIITSIYLSVLRCKHDCVKKLSRVNGHDIEFILPTYFEYLHVCYYKLNRGRDVCEAVANSILLNPSNPIMRRNRLFYSKTYRSDDLFKPSDGIIEFHKRYAVERLFLEFVHERFKFENNDLPAEIVDDRLPLDTTVPINDDFDYSVIEKELLTEGECSALAIAAIFETKTAQQKQLLISLTDRVASRYRTQTLYHSLTCSPDISVSKCPHHALIVSIDRSSCGIFLTDPEPNSCVLIFCVG
;
A
#
# COMPACT_ATOMS: atom_id res chain seq x y z
N MET A 1 47.27 -18.39 -60.42
CA MET A 1 46.47 -18.40 -59.18
C MET A 1 47.30 -17.79 -58.05
N HIS A 2 47.35 -16.46 -57.96
CA HIS A 2 47.88 -15.77 -56.78
C HIS A 2 46.97 -14.57 -56.53
N CYS A 3 45.94 -14.79 -55.72
CA CYS A 3 45.02 -13.76 -55.25
C CYS A 3 45.16 -13.75 -53.73
N THR A 4 46.15 -13.02 -53.23
CA THR A 4 46.36 -12.79 -51.80
C THR A 4 45.65 -11.48 -51.45
N THR A 5 44.41 -11.64 -51.01
CA THR A 5 43.52 -10.58 -50.56
C THR A 5 44.05 -9.95 -49.28
N TYR A 6 44.14 -8.62 -49.27
CA TYR A 6 44.56 -7.80 -48.14
C TYR A 6 43.56 -7.92 -46.98
N LEU A 7 44.04 -8.39 -45.83
CA LEU A 7 43.36 -8.31 -44.54
C LEU A 7 43.39 -6.84 -44.05
N LEU A 8 42.33 -6.10 -44.34
CA LEU A 8 42.00 -4.86 -43.64
C LEU A 8 41.18 -5.22 -42.40
N ILE A 9 41.88 -5.28 -41.26
CA ILE A 9 41.29 -5.43 -39.93
C ILE A 9 40.66 -4.08 -39.57
N PHE A 10 39.36 -3.92 -39.82
CA PHE A 10 38.55 -2.86 -39.22
C PHE A 10 38.00 -3.39 -37.89
N SER A 11 38.67 -3.06 -36.78
CA SER A 11 38.10 -3.24 -35.44
C SER A 11 37.02 -2.18 -35.23
N GLN A 12 35.78 -2.48 -35.61
CA GLN A 12 34.65 -1.70 -35.12
C GLN A 12 34.42 -2.05 -33.65
N LEU A 13 34.58 -1.04 -32.78
CA LEU A 13 34.06 -1.03 -31.43
C LEU A 13 32.55 -1.27 -31.51
N ILE A 14 32.13 -2.49 -31.18
CA ILE A 14 30.79 -2.74 -30.70
C ILE A 14 30.87 -2.47 -29.22
N THR A 15 30.32 -1.32 -28.79
CA THR A 15 29.99 -1.11 -27.39
C THR A 15 28.91 -2.13 -27.07
N ASP A 16 29.32 -3.24 -26.46
CA ASP A 16 28.41 -4.19 -25.84
C ASP A 16 27.57 -3.40 -24.83
N VAL A 17 26.32 -3.15 -25.19
CA VAL A 17 25.29 -2.83 -24.21
C VAL A 17 25.14 -4.12 -23.41
N VAL A 18 25.87 -4.17 -22.29
CA VAL A 18 25.84 -5.29 -21.34
C VAL A 18 24.41 -5.40 -20.83
N ILE A 19 23.67 -6.37 -21.35
CA ILE A 19 22.39 -6.82 -20.81
C ILE A 19 22.69 -8.22 -20.28
N CYS A 20 23.23 -8.36 -19.07
CA CYS A 20 23.49 -9.67 -18.47
C CYS A 20 23.55 -9.64 -16.93
N THR A 21 22.58 -10.31 -16.30
CA THR A 21 22.73 -10.94 -14.98
C THR A 21 23.03 -12.44 -15.07
N SER A 22 23.07 -13.01 -16.28
CA SER A 22 23.26 -14.45 -16.54
C SER A 22 24.73 -14.89 -16.69
N GLU A 23 25.67 -13.96 -16.93
CA GLU A 23 27.04 -14.34 -17.30
C GLU A 23 27.89 -14.89 -16.13
N GLU A 24 27.61 -14.46 -14.90
CA GLU A 24 28.36 -14.87 -13.70
C GLU A 24 27.40 -15.29 -12.58
N PRO A 25 26.76 -16.48 -12.67
CA PRO A 25 25.72 -16.89 -11.71
C PRO A 25 26.23 -17.01 -10.26
N GLU A 26 27.54 -17.19 -10.07
CA GLU A 26 28.17 -17.29 -8.75
C GLU A 26 28.33 -15.92 -8.05
N VAL A 27 28.26 -14.81 -8.80
CA VAL A 27 28.42 -13.45 -8.28
C VAL A 27 27.06 -12.88 -7.93
N THR A 28 26.73 -12.86 -6.63
CA THR A 28 25.42 -12.43 -6.13
C THR A 28 25.38 -10.95 -5.74
N PHE A 29 24.17 -10.41 -5.61
CA PHE A 29 23.92 -9.07 -5.09
C PHE A 29 24.58 -8.86 -3.73
N GLU A 30 24.67 -9.89 -2.86
CA GLU A 30 25.35 -9.80 -1.56
C GLU A 30 26.86 -9.51 -1.74
N GLN A 31 27.51 -10.21 -2.66
CA GLN A 31 28.93 -10.02 -2.94
C GLN A 31 29.20 -8.67 -3.60
N LEU A 32 28.38 -8.30 -4.60
CA LEU A 32 28.47 -7.01 -5.28
C LEU A 32 28.23 -5.84 -4.32
N TYR A 33 27.27 -5.99 -3.41
CA TYR A 33 26.97 -5.01 -2.38
C TYR A 33 28.13 -4.83 -1.39
N LYS A 34 28.77 -5.93 -0.99
CA LYS A 34 29.99 -5.90 -0.18
C LYS A 34 31.13 -5.19 -0.91
N TYR A 35 31.33 -5.45 -2.20
CA TYR A 35 32.33 -4.73 -3.01
C TYR A 35 32.00 -3.23 -3.07
N GLY A 36 30.75 -2.85 -3.30
CA GLY A 36 30.30 -1.46 -3.25
C GLY A 36 30.59 -0.77 -1.92
N LYS A 37 30.32 -1.43 -0.79
CA LYS A 37 30.66 -0.92 0.56
C LYS A 37 32.17 -0.74 0.76
N ASN A 38 32.99 -1.63 0.21
CA ASN A 38 34.45 -1.51 0.26
C ASN A 38 34.94 -0.32 -0.56
N GLU A 39 34.47 -0.17 -1.80
CA GLU A 39 34.85 0.96 -2.67
C GLU A 39 34.36 2.31 -2.12
N TYR A 40 33.17 2.33 -1.52
CA TYR A 40 32.66 3.48 -0.76
C TYR A 40 33.64 3.89 0.36
N THR A 41 34.10 2.91 1.14
CA THR A 41 35.03 3.13 2.26
C THR A 41 36.40 3.61 1.77
N ASN A 42 36.86 3.10 0.62
CA ASN A 42 38.13 3.48 0.01
C ASN A 42 38.08 4.83 -0.74
N GLY A 43 36.89 5.42 -0.92
CA GLY A 43 36.71 6.65 -1.68
C GLY A 43 36.83 6.48 -3.20
N ASN A 44 36.68 5.25 -3.70
CA ASN A 44 36.71 4.93 -5.12
C ASN A 44 35.30 5.09 -5.70
N TRP A 45 34.89 6.34 -5.94
CA TRP A 45 33.48 6.68 -6.19
C TRP A 45 32.91 6.10 -7.49
N ASN A 46 33.72 5.97 -8.55
CA ASN A 46 33.28 5.33 -9.80
C ASN A 46 32.94 3.86 -9.59
N ASP A 47 33.84 3.12 -8.94
CA ASP A 47 33.64 1.69 -8.68
C ASP A 47 32.54 1.47 -7.64
N CYS A 48 32.43 2.36 -6.64
CA CYS A 48 31.29 2.41 -5.73
C CYS A 48 29.95 2.43 -6.51
N ILE A 49 29.79 3.37 -7.45
CA ILE A 49 28.57 3.48 -8.25
C ILE A 49 28.35 2.20 -9.06
N ALA A 50 29.39 1.71 -9.74
CA ALA A 50 29.30 0.52 -10.59
C ALA A 50 28.85 -0.73 -9.80
N PHE A 51 29.46 -1.00 -8.64
CA PHE A 51 29.11 -2.15 -7.82
C PHE A 51 27.72 -2.04 -7.22
N PHE A 52 27.30 -0.86 -6.74
CA PHE A 52 25.94 -0.70 -6.20
C PHE A 52 24.88 -0.85 -7.29
N LEU A 53 25.06 -0.25 -8.47
CA LEU A 53 24.12 -0.44 -9.59
C LEU A 53 24.04 -1.91 -10.00
N ARG A 54 25.18 -2.59 -10.14
CA ARG A 54 25.21 -4.02 -10.49
C ARG A 54 24.56 -4.89 -9.41
N SER A 55 24.73 -4.52 -8.14
CA SER A 55 24.08 -5.24 -7.03
C SER A 55 22.55 -5.08 -7.06
N ILE A 56 22.04 -3.90 -7.43
CA ILE A 56 20.61 -3.64 -7.58
C ILE A 56 20.04 -4.44 -8.74
N GLU A 57 20.72 -4.45 -9.89
CA GLU A 57 20.31 -5.20 -11.07
C GLU A 57 20.21 -6.71 -10.79
N ASP A 58 21.24 -7.29 -10.15
CA ASP A 58 21.21 -8.71 -9.78
C ASP A 58 20.13 -9.02 -8.73
N PHE A 59 19.89 -8.11 -7.78
CA PHE A 59 18.80 -8.27 -6.82
C PHE A 59 17.43 -8.28 -7.49
N ASP A 60 17.19 -7.36 -8.43
CA ASP A 60 15.91 -7.30 -9.17
C ASP A 60 15.71 -8.56 -10.01
N TYR A 61 16.76 -9.03 -10.69
CA TYR A 61 16.75 -10.30 -11.40
C TYR A 61 16.40 -11.47 -10.47
N PHE A 62 17.08 -11.58 -9.32
CA PHE A 62 16.81 -12.62 -8.34
C PHE A 62 15.35 -12.61 -7.85
N ILE A 63 14.80 -11.43 -7.56
CA ILE A 63 13.41 -11.28 -7.14
C ILE A 63 12.46 -11.70 -8.25
N ASP A 64 12.65 -11.20 -9.47
CA ASP A 64 11.76 -11.47 -10.59
C ASP A 64 11.70 -12.96 -10.94
N GLU A 65 12.85 -13.65 -10.90
CA GLU A 65 12.91 -15.09 -11.13
C GLU A 65 12.21 -15.90 -10.03
N ASN A 66 12.37 -15.51 -8.77
CA ASN A 66 11.66 -16.15 -7.66
C ASN A 66 10.15 -15.91 -7.72
N VAL A 67 9.71 -14.69 -8.02
CA VAL A 67 8.30 -14.34 -8.20
C VAL A 67 7.69 -15.16 -9.33
N TRP A 68 8.36 -15.25 -10.47
CA TRP A 68 7.90 -16.04 -11.60
C TRP A 68 7.71 -17.52 -11.23
N CYS A 69 8.69 -18.10 -10.51
CA CYS A 69 8.58 -19.47 -10.03
C CYS A 69 7.41 -19.69 -9.08
N ARG A 70 7.19 -18.75 -8.16
CA ARG A 70 6.07 -18.83 -7.20
C ARG A 70 4.73 -18.70 -7.88
N GLU A 71 4.58 -17.79 -8.83
CA GLU A 71 3.35 -17.63 -9.58
C GLU A 71 3.00 -18.92 -10.34
N LYS A 72 3.95 -19.44 -11.14
CA LYS A 72 3.78 -20.69 -11.88
C LYS A 72 3.41 -21.85 -10.95
N CYS A 73 4.14 -22.02 -9.85
CA CYS A 73 3.94 -23.14 -8.94
C CYS A 73 2.64 -22.99 -8.13
N ALA A 74 2.23 -21.77 -7.77
CA ALA A 74 0.95 -21.51 -7.11
C ALA A 74 -0.24 -21.86 -8.01
N GLN A 75 -0.17 -21.58 -9.31
CA GLN A 75 -1.21 -21.97 -10.27
C GLN A 75 -1.35 -23.50 -10.34
N GLN A 76 -0.24 -24.23 -10.46
CA GLN A 76 -0.23 -25.70 -10.45
C GLN A 76 -0.78 -26.25 -9.12
N HIS A 77 -0.38 -25.66 -7.99
CA HIS A 77 -0.80 -26.09 -6.66
C HIS A 77 -2.31 -25.84 -6.42
N LYS A 78 -2.89 -24.77 -6.97
CA LYS A 78 -4.34 -24.51 -6.94
C LYS A 78 -5.14 -25.60 -7.66
N ILE A 79 -4.60 -26.19 -8.73
CA ILE A 79 -5.23 -27.31 -9.44
C ILE A 79 -5.22 -28.56 -8.55
N ASN A 80 -4.08 -28.88 -7.94
CA ASN A 80 -3.92 -30.10 -7.13
C ASN A 80 -4.77 -30.06 -5.83
N ARG A 81 -4.93 -28.87 -5.22
CA ARG A 81 -5.73 -28.67 -3.99
C ARG A 81 -7.24 -28.92 -4.17
N LYS A 82 -7.77 -28.97 -5.40
CA LYS A 82 -9.20 -29.23 -5.66
C LYS A 82 -9.61 -30.70 -5.47
N THR A 83 -8.69 -31.57 -5.08
CA THR A 83 -9.00 -32.98 -4.80
C THR A 83 -9.90 -33.04 -3.57
N GLU A 84 -11.21 -33.22 -3.77
CA GLU A 84 -12.19 -33.33 -2.70
C GLU A 84 -11.94 -34.62 -1.89
N LEU A 85 -11.45 -34.48 -0.66
CA LEU A 85 -11.25 -35.58 0.30
C LEU A 85 -12.55 -35.93 1.03
N LYS A 86 -13.70 -35.90 0.34
CA LYS A 86 -15.04 -35.88 0.96
C LYS A 86 -15.40 -37.11 1.81
N ASP A 87 -14.63 -38.19 1.76
CA ASP A 87 -14.90 -39.43 2.52
C ASP A 87 -13.62 -40.04 3.15
N ALA A 88 -12.52 -39.30 3.20
CA ALA A 88 -11.28 -39.78 3.81
C ALA A 88 -11.30 -39.56 5.34
N GLY A 89 -10.75 -40.51 6.11
CA GLY A 89 -10.47 -40.27 7.54
C GLY A 89 -9.50 -39.10 7.73
N GLU A 90 -9.52 -38.47 8.90
CA GLU A 90 -8.72 -37.27 9.23
C GLU A 90 -7.23 -37.44 8.89
N ASP A 91 -6.62 -38.56 9.31
CA ASP A 91 -5.22 -38.89 9.01
C ASP A 91 -4.92 -38.95 7.50
N ILE A 92 -5.85 -39.50 6.71
CA ILE A 92 -5.68 -39.63 5.25
C ILE A 92 -5.80 -38.25 4.60
N ALA A 93 -6.71 -37.41 5.10
CA ALA A 93 -6.88 -36.05 4.61
C ALA A 93 -5.63 -35.20 4.88
N GLU A 94 -5.05 -35.30 6.09
CA GLU A 94 -3.80 -34.63 6.44
C GLU A 94 -2.63 -35.06 5.54
N ILE A 95 -2.42 -36.37 5.36
CA ILE A 95 -1.35 -36.90 4.49
C ILE A 95 -1.53 -36.42 3.05
N ALA A 96 -2.77 -36.40 2.52
CA ALA A 96 -3.05 -35.92 1.18
C ALA A 96 -2.77 -34.41 1.01
N MET A 97 -3.06 -33.61 2.04
CA MET A 97 -2.70 -32.19 2.08
C MET A 97 -1.17 -32.01 2.09
N MET A 98 -0.46 -32.76 2.93
CA MET A 98 1.00 -32.70 3.02
C MET A 98 1.68 -33.17 1.72
N TYR A 99 1.17 -34.20 1.07
CA TYR A 99 1.64 -34.62 -0.26
C TYR A 99 1.46 -33.52 -1.30
N THR A 100 0.33 -32.82 -1.29
CA THR A 100 0.06 -31.69 -2.17
C THR A 100 1.02 -30.52 -1.91
N ASN A 101 1.39 -30.27 -0.65
CA ASN A 101 2.41 -29.30 -0.27
C ASN A 101 3.81 -29.72 -0.73
N ALA A 102 4.15 -31.01 -0.63
CA ALA A 102 5.42 -31.54 -1.11
C ALA A 102 5.56 -31.40 -2.65
N GLN A 103 4.47 -31.61 -3.40
CA GLN A 103 4.45 -31.34 -4.84
C GLN A 103 4.69 -29.86 -5.16
N HIS A 104 4.12 -28.94 -4.36
CA HIS A 104 4.35 -27.51 -4.50
C HIS A 104 5.81 -27.14 -4.24
N ALA A 105 6.39 -27.65 -3.15
CA ALA A 105 7.80 -27.47 -2.84
C ALA A 105 8.72 -28.01 -3.94
N LEU A 106 8.43 -29.21 -4.47
CA LEU A 106 9.20 -29.80 -5.57
C LEU A 106 9.15 -28.94 -6.84
N CYS A 107 7.99 -28.34 -7.14
CA CYS A 107 7.87 -27.38 -8.25
C CYS A 107 8.81 -26.19 -8.06
N LEU A 108 8.82 -25.59 -6.86
CA LEU A 108 9.68 -24.45 -6.54
C LEU A 108 11.16 -24.82 -6.64
N PHE A 109 11.59 -25.95 -6.08
CA PHE A 109 12.98 -26.41 -6.18
C PHE A 109 13.45 -26.56 -7.61
N ARG A 110 12.65 -27.25 -8.45
CA ARG A 110 12.97 -27.42 -9.88
C ARG A 110 13.00 -26.09 -10.61
N CYS A 111 11.99 -25.26 -10.39
CA CYS A 111 11.90 -23.97 -11.06
C CYS A 111 13.08 -23.05 -10.72
N LYS A 112 13.42 -22.91 -9.43
CA LYS A 112 14.56 -22.09 -9.01
C LYS A 112 15.87 -22.62 -9.57
N ASN A 113 16.07 -23.95 -9.56
CA ASN A 113 17.25 -24.57 -10.17
C ASN A 113 17.34 -24.31 -11.68
N ASP A 114 16.21 -24.32 -12.40
CA ASP A 114 16.17 -24.07 -13.84
C ASP A 114 16.38 -22.57 -14.18
N ARG A 115 15.84 -21.66 -13.36
CA ARG A 115 15.85 -20.21 -13.61
C ARG A 115 17.09 -19.49 -13.09
N LEU A 116 17.60 -19.89 -11.92
CA LEU A 116 18.75 -19.29 -11.25
C LEU A 116 20.03 -20.14 -11.37
N THR A 117 19.94 -21.32 -11.99
CA THR A 117 21.00 -22.35 -12.06
C THR A 117 21.33 -22.96 -10.69
N SER A 118 21.96 -24.14 -10.71
CA SER A 118 22.54 -24.74 -9.50
C SER A 118 23.86 -24.08 -9.06
N MET A 119 24.44 -23.21 -9.89
CA MET A 119 25.72 -22.54 -9.60
C MET A 119 25.54 -21.33 -8.70
N ARG A 120 24.35 -20.70 -8.72
CA ARG A 120 24.07 -19.55 -7.88
C ARG A 120 23.97 -19.94 -6.40
N PRO A 121 24.77 -19.34 -5.51
CA PRO A 121 24.64 -19.54 -4.07
C PRO A 121 23.24 -19.15 -3.55
N PRO A 122 22.71 -19.83 -2.52
CA PRO A 122 21.54 -19.34 -1.81
C PRO A 122 21.86 -18.01 -1.12
N VAL A 123 20.83 -17.20 -0.87
CA VAL A 123 20.96 -15.99 -0.02
C VAL A 123 21.49 -16.42 1.34
N SER A 124 22.61 -15.82 1.73
CA SER A 124 23.34 -16.20 2.95
C SER A 124 23.02 -15.31 4.14
N ASP A 125 22.66 -14.06 3.89
CA ASP A 125 22.44 -13.02 4.88
C ASP A 125 21.04 -12.39 4.70
N PRO A 126 20.06 -12.75 5.55
CA PRO A 126 18.72 -12.16 5.53
C PRO A 126 18.70 -10.64 5.75
N ASP A 127 19.67 -10.08 6.49
CA ASP A 127 19.73 -8.64 6.76
C ASP A 127 20.10 -7.88 5.49
N VAL A 128 21.03 -8.42 4.68
CA VAL A 128 21.35 -7.84 3.37
C VAL A 128 20.12 -7.86 2.47
N PHE A 129 19.34 -8.94 2.45
CA PHE A 129 18.09 -8.98 1.68
C PHE A 129 17.11 -7.86 2.13
N GLU A 130 16.98 -7.63 3.44
CA GLU A 130 16.14 -6.54 3.96
C GLU A 130 16.69 -5.15 3.62
N GLU A 131 18.02 -4.96 3.63
CA GLU A 131 18.66 -3.72 3.18
C GLU A 131 18.28 -3.37 1.74
N PHE A 132 18.18 -4.36 0.83
CA PHE A 132 17.70 -4.13 -0.53
C PHE A 132 16.20 -3.83 -0.59
N GLN A 133 15.37 -4.56 0.18
CA GLN A 133 13.93 -4.30 0.28
C GLN A 133 13.62 -2.88 0.80
N THR A 134 14.48 -2.36 1.68
CA THR A 134 14.42 -1.00 2.24
C THR A 134 15.21 0.02 1.43
N ARG A 135 15.69 -0.34 0.23
CA ARG A 135 16.39 0.56 -0.72
C ARG A 135 17.72 1.12 -0.18
N LYS A 136 18.36 0.48 0.80
CA LYS A 136 19.63 0.91 1.41
C LYS A 136 20.78 1.18 0.42
N PRO A 137 20.96 0.44 -0.69
CA PRO A 137 21.99 0.77 -1.69
C PRO A 137 21.91 2.22 -2.20
N TYR A 138 20.70 2.80 -2.29
CA TYR A 138 20.51 4.19 -2.71
C TYR A 138 21.05 5.21 -1.70
N GLN A 139 21.09 4.86 -0.41
CA GLN A 139 21.71 5.68 0.62
C GLN A 139 23.22 5.82 0.40
N TYR A 140 23.90 4.76 -0.07
CA TYR A 140 25.32 4.85 -0.44
C TYR A 140 25.51 5.55 -1.79
N LEU A 141 24.67 5.22 -2.79
CA LEU A 141 24.74 5.80 -4.13
C LEU A 141 24.65 7.33 -4.11
N GLN A 142 23.78 7.92 -3.28
CA GLN A 142 23.68 9.39 -3.22
C GLN A 142 25.02 10.07 -2.92
N ILE A 143 25.80 9.50 -2.00
CA ILE A 143 27.09 10.03 -1.60
C ILE A 143 28.12 9.77 -2.70
N CYS A 144 28.12 8.57 -3.31
CA CYS A 144 29.05 8.28 -4.40
C CYS A 144 28.83 9.18 -5.62
N TYR A 145 27.57 9.46 -5.99
CA TYR A 145 27.25 10.43 -7.04
C TYR A 145 27.63 11.86 -6.65
N TRP A 146 27.34 12.28 -5.41
CA TRP A 146 27.74 13.59 -4.92
C TRP A 146 29.26 13.80 -5.01
N LYS A 147 30.04 12.80 -4.62
CA LYS A 147 31.51 12.84 -4.70
C LYS A 147 32.03 12.88 -6.14
N GLN A 148 31.27 12.35 -7.09
CA GLN A 148 31.51 12.47 -8.53
C GLN A 148 30.96 13.76 -9.16
N LYS A 149 30.42 14.68 -8.35
CA LYS A 149 29.81 15.95 -8.79
C LYS A 149 28.58 15.75 -9.69
N ASP A 150 27.91 14.60 -9.56
CA ASP A 150 26.64 14.32 -10.21
C ASP A 150 25.49 14.66 -9.25
N LEU A 151 25.09 15.94 -9.23
CA LEU A 151 24.03 16.44 -8.37
C LEU A 151 22.69 15.75 -8.64
N ALA A 152 22.33 15.55 -9.92
CA ALA A 152 21.04 14.99 -10.30
C ALA A 152 20.89 13.55 -9.80
N SER A 153 21.91 12.71 -10.00
CA SER A 153 21.88 11.32 -9.52
C SER A 153 21.99 11.23 -7.99
N ALA A 154 22.68 12.17 -7.34
CA ALA A 154 22.71 12.27 -5.89
C ALA A 154 21.32 12.56 -5.29
N VAL A 155 20.65 13.59 -5.80
CA VAL A 155 19.27 13.95 -5.41
C VAL A 155 18.31 12.79 -5.66
N ARG A 156 18.35 12.21 -6.87
CA ARG A 156 17.50 11.07 -7.25
C ARG A 156 17.70 9.88 -6.30
N SER A 157 18.93 9.56 -5.95
CA SER A 157 19.25 8.44 -5.04
C SER A 157 18.79 8.71 -3.61
N ALA A 158 19.04 9.92 -3.08
CA ALA A 158 18.59 10.30 -1.75
C ALA A 158 17.06 10.26 -1.64
N TYR A 159 16.36 10.82 -2.63
CA TYR A 159 14.90 10.78 -2.69
C TYR A 159 14.37 9.34 -2.78
N THR A 160 14.94 8.50 -3.65
CA THR A 160 14.59 7.06 -3.78
C THR A 160 14.69 6.31 -2.45
N TYR A 161 15.74 6.60 -1.66
CA TYR A 161 15.92 6.01 -0.32
C TYR A 161 14.88 6.52 0.68
N LEU A 162 14.61 7.84 0.69
CA LEU A 162 13.66 8.48 1.60
C LEU A 162 12.21 8.04 1.37
N VAL A 163 11.82 7.67 0.15
CA VAL A 163 10.49 7.09 -0.11
C VAL A 163 10.26 5.82 0.72
N ALA A 164 11.28 4.97 0.88
CA ALA A 164 11.22 3.80 1.75
C ALA A 164 11.47 4.15 3.24
N ASN A 165 12.31 5.14 3.51
CA ASN A 165 12.79 5.50 4.85
C ASN A 165 12.55 7.00 5.17
N PRO A 166 11.29 7.46 5.28
CA PRO A 166 10.95 8.88 5.31
C PRO A 166 11.40 9.63 6.58
N LYS A 167 11.92 8.92 7.58
CA LYS A 167 12.37 9.47 8.87
C LYS A 167 13.89 9.39 9.06
N ASP A 168 14.66 8.99 8.04
CA ASP A 168 16.11 8.92 8.12
C ASP A 168 16.72 10.33 8.11
N GLN A 169 17.13 10.82 9.29
CA GLN A 169 17.59 12.19 9.46
C GLN A 169 18.85 12.50 8.65
N GLU A 170 19.79 11.57 8.57
CA GLU A 170 21.03 11.75 7.81
C GLU A 170 20.74 12.01 6.32
N THR A 171 19.85 11.23 5.71
CA THR A 171 19.51 11.43 4.31
C THR A 171 18.61 12.64 4.09
N LEU A 172 17.75 13.00 5.05
CA LEU A 172 16.99 14.26 4.99
C LEU A 172 17.93 15.47 4.98
N ASP A 173 18.95 15.46 5.83
CA ASP A 173 19.97 16.53 5.90
C ASP A 173 20.78 16.60 4.60
N ASN A 174 21.20 15.45 4.06
CA ASN A 174 21.89 15.38 2.77
C ASN A 174 21.03 15.89 1.61
N LEU A 175 19.75 15.51 1.55
CA LEU A 175 18.83 15.98 0.51
C LEU A 175 18.61 17.48 0.61
N ALA A 176 18.36 18.01 1.82
CA ALA A 176 18.24 19.45 2.04
C ALA A 176 19.50 20.19 1.58
N PHE A 177 20.68 19.68 1.90
CA PHE A 177 21.95 20.21 1.42
C PHE A 177 22.06 20.17 -0.12
N TYR A 178 21.64 19.08 -0.79
CA TYR A 178 21.65 19.01 -2.25
C TYR A 178 20.70 20.02 -2.89
N MET A 179 19.54 20.28 -2.28
CA MET A 179 18.55 21.25 -2.76
C MET A 179 19.07 22.70 -2.72
N GLU A 180 20.08 22.98 -1.89
CA GLU A 180 20.75 24.29 -1.81
C GLU A 180 21.86 24.46 -2.86
N GLN A 181 22.23 23.41 -3.61
CA GLN A 181 23.34 23.47 -4.56
C GLN A 181 22.94 24.16 -5.87
N ASN A 182 23.91 24.85 -6.47
CA ASN A 182 23.74 25.42 -7.80
C ASN A 182 23.41 24.33 -8.82
N GLY A 183 22.33 24.52 -9.57
CA GLY A 183 21.86 23.58 -10.59
C GLY A 183 20.76 22.63 -10.10
N TYR A 184 20.41 22.63 -8.82
CA TYR A 184 19.24 21.93 -8.33
C TYR A 184 17.96 22.43 -9.01
N ASN A 185 17.05 21.49 -9.31
CA ASN A 185 15.67 21.78 -9.70
C ASN A 185 14.74 20.69 -9.13
N GLU A 186 13.46 21.01 -8.98
CA GLU A 186 12.47 20.09 -8.41
C GLU A 186 12.27 18.83 -9.27
N ASP A 187 12.50 18.90 -10.58
CA ASP A 187 12.42 17.76 -11.50
C ASP A 187 13.48 16.67 -11.22
N MET A 188 14.49 16.95 -10.37
CA MET A 188 15.44 15.94 -9.90
C MET A 188 14.87 15.01 -8.82
N LEU A 189 13.76 15.38 -8.17
CA LEU A 189 13.09 14.59 -7.12
C LEU A 189 12.25 13.47 -7.73
N ILE A 190 12.93 12.48 -8.31
CA ILE A 190 12.31 11.33 -8.96
C ILE A 190 12.68 10.06 -8.19
N ASP A 191 11.67 9.27 -7.82
CA ASP A 191 11.92 7.93 -7.28
C ASP A 191 12.40 6.99 -8.41
N ALA A 192 13.66 6.55 -8.35
CA ALA A 192 14.21 5.60 -9.31
C ALA A 192 13.53 4.22 -9.24
N ARG A 193 12.81 3.94 -8.16
CA ARG A 193 12.06 2.71 -7.90
C ARG A 193 10.55 2.92 -8.00
N GLN A 194 10.10 4.02 -8.60
CA GLN A 194 8.68 4.31 -8.80
C GLN A 194 7.99 3.16 -9.53
N MET A 195 6.94 2.63 -8.92
CA MET A 195 6.17 1.54 -9.50
C MET A 195 5.18 2.06 -10.56
N LYS A 196 4.75 1.16 -11.45
CA LYS A 196 3.86 1.53 -12.57
C LYS A 196 2.51 2.08 -12.09
N TYR A 197 1.94 1.49 -11.04
CA TYR A 197 0.69 1.98 -10.46
C TYR A 197 0.87 3.39 -9.91
N GLU A 198 1.99 3.74 -9.26
CA GLU A 198 2.20 5.10 -8.74
C GLU A 198 2.19 6.12 -9.89
N ALA A 199 2.89 5.83 -10.98
CA ALA A 199 2.92 6.69 -12.15
C ALA A 199 1.52 6.89 -12.77
N SER A 200 0.75 5.81 -12.90
CA SER A 200 -0.63 5.86 -13.40
C SER A 200 -1.57 6.57 -12.42
N TYR A 201 -1.42 6.35 -11.11
CA TYR A 201 -2.19 7.02 -10.05
C TYR A 201 -2.00 8.54 -10.14
N MET A 202 -0.75 9.01 -10.20
CA MET A 202 -0.45 10.44 -10.29
C MET A 202 -0.98 11.06 -11.58
N ARG A 203 -0.89 10.36 -12.72
CA ARG A 203 -1.52 10.82 -13.97
C ARG A 203 -3.04 10.86 -13.86
N GLY A 204 -3.65 9.90 -13.16
CA GLY A 204 -5.09 9.90 -12.85
C GLY A 204 -5.52 11.11 -12.02
N VAL A 205 -4.78 11.42 -10.94
CA VAL A 205 -5.02 12.61 -10.10
C VAL A 205 -4.86 13.89 -10.91
N LYS A 206 -3.80 13.99 -11.73
CA LYS A 206 -3.61 15.12 -12.63
C LYS A 206 -4.79 15.27 -13.61
N ALA A 207 -5.19 14.19 -14.27
CA ALA A 207 -6.32 14.19 -15.20
C ALA A 207 -7.66 14.54 -14.52
N TYR A 208 -7.85 14.14 -13.27
CA TYR A 208 -9.00 14.55 -12.46
C TYR A 208 -9.01 16.07 -12.23
N ASN A 209 -7.87 16.63 -11.82
CA ASN A 209 -7.73 18.07 -11.56
C ASN A 209 -7.86 18.90 -12.85
N ASP A 210 -7.39 18.37 -13.98
CA ASP A 210 -7.47 18.98 -15.30
C ASP A 210 -8.84 18.75 -15.99
N GLU A 211 -9.79 18.09 -15.30
CA GLU A 211 -11.12 17.71 -15.82
C GLU A 211 -11.10 16.84 -17.11
N GLU A 212 -10.00 16.13 -17.35
CA GLU A 212 -9.84 15.20 -18.47
C GLU A 212 -10.48 13.84 -18.15
N TRP A 213 -11.81 13.80 -18.06
CA TRP A 213 -12.55 12.67 -17.48
C TRP A 213 -12.26 11.30 -18.11
N GLN A 214 -12.08 11.24 -19.43
CA GLN A 214 -11.75 9.98 -20.10
C GLN A 214 -10.33 9.51 -19.76
N LEU A 215 -9.37 10.44 -19.65
CA LEU A 215 -8.02 10.12 -19.23
C LEU A 215 -8.00 9.72 -17.74
N CYS A 216 -8.73 10.44 -16.89
CA CYS A 216 -8.91 10.10 -15.48
C CYS A 216 -9.34 8.64 -15.30
N VAL A 217 -10.40 8.23 -16.00
CA VAL A 217 -10.88 6.84 -15.96
C VAL A 217 -9.80 5.87 -16.42
N ASN A 218 -9.17 6.12 -17.58
CA ASN A 218 -8.18 5.21 -18.14
C ASN A 218 -6.98 5.02 -17.21
N GLU A 219 -6.46 6.10 -16.63
CA GLU A 219 -5.31 6.06 -15.73
C GLU A 219 -5.64 5.37 -14.40
N PHE A 220 -6.78 5.68 -13.77
CA PHE A 220 -7.15 5.01 -12.50
C PHE A 220 -7.54 3.54 -12.68
N GLU A 221 -8.29 3.17 -13.74
CA GLU A 221 -8.59 1.77 -14.05
C GLU A 221 -7.30 0.97 -14.36
N THR A 222 -6.32 1.61 -15.02
CA THR A 222 -5.00 1.00 -15.27
C THR A 222 -4.22 0.87 -13.97
N SER A 223 -4.20 1.92 -13.17
CA SER A 223 -3.45 1.97 -11.92
C SER A 223 -3.95 0.96 -10.90
N VAL A 224 -5.27 0.79 -10.74
CA VAL A 224 -5.81 -0.20 -9.78
C VAL A 224 -5.45 -1.64 -10.17
N LYS A 225 -5.42 -1.96 -11.47
CA LYS A 225 -4.97 -3.27 -11.96
C LYS A 225 -3.48 -3.48 -11.65
N GLN A 226 -2.65 -2.49 -11.99
CA GLN A 226 -1.21 -2.51 -11.68
C GLN A 226 -0.95 -2.61 -10.18
N PHE A 227 -1.77 -1.97 -9.34
CA PHE A 227 -1.65 -2.05 -7.89
C PHE A 227 -1.87 -3.50 -7.41
N PHE A 228 -2.91 -4.18 -7.91
CA PHE A 228 -3.14 -5.59 -7.56
C PHE A 228 -2.04 -6.52 -8.07
N ASP A 229 -1.45 -6.23 -9.24
CA ASP A 229 -0.29 -6.98 -9.74
C ASP A 229 0.92 -6.83 -8.81
N GLU A 230 1.23 -5.60 -8.36
CA GLU A 230 2.32 -5.33 -7.41
C GLU A 230 2.03 -5.88 -6.00
N GLU A 231 0.77 -5.84 -5.54
CA GLU A 231 0.34 -6.44 -4.28
C GLU A 231 0.57 -7.96 -4.31
N GLN A 232 0.18 -8.60 -5.41
CA GLN A 232 0.40 -10.03 -5.59
C GLN A 232 1.90 -10.37 -5.70
N LYS A 233 2.69 -9.54 -6.39
CA LYS A 233 4.17 -9.66 -6.42
C LYS A 233 4.76 -9.56 -5.01
N CYS A 234 4.35 -8.58 -4.22
CA CYS A 234 4.78 -8.43 -2.83
C CYS A 234 4.47 -9.68 -2.01
N ARG A 235 3.26 -10.25 -2.16
CA ARG A 235 2.86 -11.47 -1.45
C ARG A 235 3.72 -12.68 -1.83
N TYR A 236 4.20 -12.77 -3.07
CA TYR A 236 5.17 -13.79 -3.46
C TYR A 236 6.54 -13.56 -2.82
N ILE A 237 7.01 -12.32 -2.73
CA ILE A 237 8.30 -11.99 -2.09
C ILE A 237 8.28 -12.35 -0.59
N CYS A 238 7.13 -12.23 0.08
CA CYS A 238 6.99 -12.57 1.50
C CYS A 238 7.37 -14.01 1.86
N GLU A 239 7.41 -14.94 0.91
CA GLU A 239 7.82 -16.33 1.16
C GLU A 239 9.34 -16.51 1.30
N ASP A 240 10.16 -15.48 1.06
CA ASP A 240 11.59 -15.46 1.43
C ASP A 240 11.81 -14.95 2.87
N LYS A 241 10.82 -14.29 3.48
CA LYS A 241 10.91 -13.70 4.81
C LYS A 241 10.50 -14.70 5.90
N LEU A 242 11.38 -15.67 6.13
CA LEU A 242 11.22 -16.66 7.17
C LEU A 242 11.88 -16.17 8.45
N ASP A 243 11.08 -16.06 9.51
CA ASP A 243 11.58 -15.88 10.87
C ASP A 243 12.05 -17.24 11.40
N TRP A 244 13.36 -17.37 11.58
CA TRP A 244 14.00 -18.58 12.08
C TRP A 244 14.17 -18.59 13.60
N GLU A 245 13.81 -17.50 14.30
CA GLU A 245 13.90 -17.43 15.78
C GLU A 245 13.05 -18.54 16.44
N ALA A 246 12.00 -19.01 15.77
CA ALA A 246 11.19 -20.14 16.21
C ALA A 246 12.00 -21.44 16.44
N PHE A 247 13.18 -21.57 15.81
CA PHE A 247 14.08 -22.73 15.95
C PHE A 247 15.13 -22.55 17.05
N ASP A 248 15.25 -21.37 17.66
CA ASP A 248 16.25 -21.11 18.70
C ASP A 248 15.94 -21.84 20.02
N SER A 249 14.68 -22.25 20.21
CA SER A 249 14.28 -23.06 21.37
C SER A 249 14.70 -24.52 21.24
N ALA A 250 15.10 -25.15 22.35
CA ALA A 250 15.43 -26.57 22.36
C ALA A 250 14.15 -27.42 22.19
N ASN A 251 14.08 -28.18 21.09
CA ASN A 251 12.97 -29.08 20.73
C ASN A 251 11.60 -28.38 20.62
N PRO A 252 11.41 -27.42 19.70
CA PRO A 252 10.08 -26.85 19.51
C PRO A 252 9.14 -27.90 18.90
N GLU A 253 7.90 -27.96 19.40
CA GLU A 253 6.87 -28.82 18.84
C GLU A 253 6.61 -28.48 17.37
N ILE A 254 6.36 -29.49 16.52
CA ILE A 254 6.18 -29.29 15.07
C ILE A 254 5.10 -28.25 14.74
N SER A 255 3.97 -28.28 15.47
CA SER A 255 2.87 -27.33 15.28
C SER A 255 3.27 -25.89 15.62
N ILE A 256 4.13 -25.70 16.62
CA ILE A 256 4.64 -24.38 17.00
C ILE A 256 5.53 -23.83 15.88
N ILE A 257 6.42 -24.66 15.32
CA ILE A 257 7.31 -24.28 14.23
C ILE A 257 6.51 -23.88 12.99
N ILE A 258 5.61 -24.75 12.53
CA ILE A 258 4.82 -24.50 11.31
C ILE A 258 3.97 -23.24 11.48
N THR A 259 3.33 -23.07 12.64
CA THR A 259 2.50 -21.91 12.93
C THR A 259 3.33 -20.63 12.92
N SER A 260 4.48 -20.61 13.59
CA SER A 260 5.36 -19.43 13.65
C SER A 260 5.86 -19.01 12.26
N ILE A 261 6.34 -19.98 11.46
CA ILE A 261 6.78 -19.75 10.09
C ILE A 261 5.64 -19.20 9.22
N TYR A 262 4.46 -19.82 9.30
CA TYR A 262 3.29 -19.38 8.53
C TYR A 262 2.88 -17.96 8.89
N LEU A 263 2.91 -17.62 10.18
CA LEU A 263 2.55 -16.29 10.67
C LEU A 263 3.54 -15.20 10.22
N SER A 264 4.85 -15.49 10.18
CA SER A 264 5.84 -14.56 9.62
C SER A 264 5.47 -14.19 8.16
N VAL A 265 5.21 -15.21 7.35
CA VAL A 265 4.81 -15.02 5.94
C VAL A 265 3.46 -14.31 5.84
N LEU A 266 2.49 -14.67 6.68
CA LEU A 266 1.15 -14.08 6.66
C LEU A 266 1.18 -12.59 7.03
N ARG A 267 1.93 -12.20 8.07
CA ARG A 267 2.12 -10.79 8.46
C ARG A 267 2.66 -9.98 7.29
N CYS A 268 3.73 -10.45 6.66
CA CYS A 268 4.27 -9.80 5.47
C CYS A 268 3.23 -9.70 4.34
N LYS A 269 2.49 -10.78 4.06
CA LYS A 269 1.45 -10.79 3.01
C LYS A 269 0.32 -9.82 3.29
N HIS A 270 -0.09 -9.68 4.55
CA HIS A 270 -1.11 -8.76 5.00
C HIS A 270 -0.64 -7.30 4.88
N ASP A 271 0.61 -7.03 5.22
CA ASP A 271 1.22 -5.70 5.18
C ASP A 271 1.54 -5.20 3.76
N CYS A 272 1.42 -6.04 2.72
CA CYS A 272 1.71 -5.65 1.33
C CYS A 272 0.93 -4.41 0.89
N VAL A 273 -0.35 -4.30 1.24
CA VAL A 273 -1.18 -3.12 0.90
C VAL A 273 -0.62 -1.86 1.56
N LYS A 274 -0.21 -1.95 2.83
CA LYS A 274 0.39 -0.83 3.57
C LYS A 274 1.79 -0.50 3.07
N LYS A 275 2.56 -1.49 2.61
CA LYS A 275 3.87 -1.25 1.98
C LYS A 275 3.74 -0.51 0.65
N LEU A 276 2.68 -0.80 -0.10
CA LEU A 276 2.36 -0.18 -1.39
C LEU A 276 1.47 1.08 -1.27
N SER A 277 1.22 1.57 -0.05
CA SER A 277 0.37 2.76 0.15
C SER A 277 1.08 4.07 -0.14
N ARG A 278 2.40 4.05 -0.39
CA ARG A 278 3.17 5.26 -0.68
C ARG A 278 3.16 5.55 -2.17
N VAL A 279 2.75 6.76 -2.52
CA VAL A 279 2.83 7.30 -3.89
C VAL A 279 3.70 8.55 -3.85
N ASN A 280 4.82 8.53 -4.59
CA ASN A 280 5.73 9.68 -4.68
C ASN A 280 6.17 10.21 -3.30
N GLY A 281 6.50 9.30 -2.38
CA GLY A 281 6.94 9.62 -1.01
C GLY A 281 5.83 9.97 -0.02
N HIS A 282 4.58 10.10 -0.44
CA HIS A 282 3.44 10.37 0.45
C HIS A 282 2.70 9.08 0.81
N ASP A 283 2.49 8.85 2.11
CA ASP A 283 1.71 7.71 2.59
C ASP A 283 0.20 7.98 2.43
N ILE A 284 -0.46 7.20 1.57
CA ILE A 284 -1.91 7.21 1.36
C ILE A 284 -2.50 6.04 2.14
N GLU A 285 -2.76 6.23 3.43
CA GLU A 285 -3.12 5.17 4.38
C GLU A 285 -4.15 4.16 3.86
N PHE A 286 -5.23 4.64 3.23
CA PHE A 286 -6.24 3.83 2.58
C PHE A 286 -6.16 3.95 1.05
N ILE A 287 -5.03 3.62 0.44
CA ILE A 287 -4.84 3.80 -1.02
C ILE A 287 -5.93 3.11 -1.86
N LEU A 288 -6.35 1.91 -1.51
CA LEU A 288 -7.32 1.13 -2.28
C LEU A 288 -8.69 1.82 -2.47
N PRO A 289 -9.39 2.28 -1.42
CA PRO A 289 -10.63 3.02 -1.60
C PRO A 289 -10.46 4.34 -2.38
N THR A 290 -9.29 5.00 -2.31
CA THR A 290 -9.08 6.27 -3.03
C THR A 290 -9.23 6.13 -4.55
N TYR A 291 -8.84 4.98 -5.14
CA TYR A 291 -9.11 4.71 -6.55
C TYR A 291 -10.57 4.91 -6.91
N PHE A 292 -11.45 4.38 -6.06
CA PHE A 292 -12.90 4.41 -6.28
C PHE A 292 -13.54 5.74 -5.88
N GLU A 293 -12.92 6.46 -4.94
CA GLU A 293 -13.26 7.86 -4.60
C GLU A 293 -13.02 8.80 -5.79
N TYR A 294 -11.96 8.61 -6.57
CA TYR A 294 -11.77 9.34 -7.82
C TYR A 294 -12.64 8.81 -8.97
N LEU A 295 -12.67 7.48 -9.16
CA LEU A 295 -13.35 6.86 -10.30
C LEU A 295 -14.84 7.17 -10.33
N HIS A 296 -15.54 7.21 -9.18
CA HIS A 296 -16.98 7.49 -9.20
C HIS A 296 -17.30 8.87 -9.78
N VAL A 297 -16.45 9.87 -9.56
CA VAL A 297 -16.62 11.22 -10.12
C VAL A 297 -16.33 11.19 -11.61
N CYS A 298 -15.22 10.56 -12.02
CA CYS A 298 -14.85 10.49 -13.44
C CYS A 298 -15.88 9.72 -14.27
N TYR A 299 -16.44 8.63 -13.74
CA TYR A 299 -17.57 7.93 -14.35
C TYR A 299 -18.84 8.79 -14.41
N TYR A 300 -19.14 9.53 -13.34
CA TYR A 300 -20.32 10.38 -13.30
C TYR A 300 -20.28 11.47 -14.37
N LYS A 301 -19.12 12.11 -14.54
CA LYS A 301 -18.88 13.14 -15.58
C LYS A 301 -18.97 12.58 -17.01
N LEU A 302 -18.77 11.28 -17.19
CA LEU A 302 -18.96 10.55 -18.45
C LEU A 302 -20.34 9.88 -18.59
N ASN A 303 -21.29 10.15 -17.68
CA ASN A 303 -22.62 9.51 -17.65
C ASN A 303 -22.60 7.97 -17.53
N ARG A 304 -21.54 7.40 -16.93
CA ARG A 304 -21.36 5.96 -16.73
C ARG A 304 -22.00 5.49 -15.41
N GLY A 305 -23.32 5.64 -15.28
CA GLY A 305 -24.03 5.50 -13.99
C GLY A 305 -23.90 4.12 -13.30
N ARG A 306 -23.80 3.02 -14.05
CA ARG A 306 -23.54 1.70 -13.46
C ARG A 306 -22.17 1.62 -12.80
N ASP A 307 -21.16 2.15 -13.48
CA ASP A 307 -19.77 2.15 -12.99
C ASP A 307 -19.60 3.11 -11.80
N VAL A 308 -20.37 4.22 -11.78
CA VAL A 308 -20.47 5.09 -10.60
C VAL A 308 -20.93 4.30 -9.37
N CYS A 309 -22.04 3.56 -9.48
CA CYS A 309 -22.60 2.82 -8.35
C CYS A 309 -21.68 1.68 -7.87
N GLU A 310 -21.03 0.96 -8.80
CA GLU A 310 -20.03 -0.06 -8.47
C GLU A 310 -18.81 0.55 -7.77
N ALA A 311 -18.26 1.65 -8.28
CA ALA A 311 -17.13 2.33 -7.64
C ALA A 311 -17.48 2.80 -6.22
N VAL A 312 -18.66 3.40 -6.03
CA VAL A 312 -19.13 3.81 -4.70
C VAL A 312 -19.25 2.60 -3.76
N ALA A 313 -19.80 1.49 -4.23
CA ALA A 313 -19.91 0.26 -3.45
C ALA A 313 -18.54 -0.33 -3.09
N ASN A 314 -17.58 -0.32 -4.03
CA ASN A 314 -16.19 -0.75 -3.78
C ASN A 314 -15.52 0.10 -2.70
N SER A 315 -15.61 1.42 -2.80
CA SER A 315 -15.04 2.34 -1.81
C SER A 315 -15.64 2.11 -0.42
N ILE A 316 -16.96 1.96 -0.31
CA ILE A 316 -17.64 1.71 0.96
C ILE A 316 -17.27 0.35 1.55
N LEU A 317 -17.13 -0.70 0.74
CA LEU A 317 -16.70 -2.02 1.24
C LEU A 317 -15.27 -1.97 1.81
N LEU A 318 -14.39 -1.20 1.16
CA LEU A 318 -12.99 -1.07 1.54
C LEU A 318 -12.78 -0.09 2.71
N ASN A 319 -13.64 0.94 2.83
CA ASN A 319 -13.60 1.94 3.90
C ASN A 319 -15.04 2.33 4.33
N PRO A 320 -15.69 1.49 5.16
CA PRO A 320 -17.08 1.70 5.55
C PRO A 320 -17.30 2.92 6.46
N SER A 321 -16.23 3.44 7.09
CA SER A 321 -16.26 4.63 7.95
C SER A 321 -16.19 5.94 7.17
N ASN A 322 -15.97 5.93 5.84
CA ASN A 322 -15.88 7.15 5.02
C ASN A 322 -17.27 7.81 4.84
N PRO A 323 -17.56 8.94 5.53
CA PRO A 323 -18.88 9.57 5.46
C PRO A 323 -19.13 10.29 4.14
N ILE A 324 -18.08 10.71 3.43
CA ILE A 324 -18.20 11.34 2.11
C ILE A 324 -18.78 10.34 1.12
N MET A 325 -18.28 9.11 1.13
CA MET A 325 -18.76 8.06 0.24
C MET A 325 -20.17 7.59 0.59
N ARG A 326 -20.56 7.60 1.87
CA ARG A 326 -21.97 7.40 2.28
C ARG A 326 -22.90 8.46 1.69
N ARG A 327 -22.49 9.74 1.70
CA ARG A 327 -23.28 10.81 1.09
C ARG A 327 -23.36 10.66 -0.43
N ASN A 328 -22.25 10.31 -1.07
CA ASN A 328 -22.21 10.06 -2.52
C ASN A 328 -23.14 8.90 -2.90
N ARG A 329 -23.15 7.80 -2.13
CA ARG A 329 -24.09 6.69 -2.31
C ARG A 329 -25.54 7.17 -2.26
N LEU A 330 -25.92 7.95 -1.26
CA LEU A 330 -27.27 8.52 -1.15
C LEU A 330 -27.62 9.46 -2.32
N PHE A 331 -26.67 10.27 -2.77
CA PHE A 331 -26.86 11.14 -3.93
C PHE A 331 -27.13 10.34 -5.21
N TYR A 332 -26.33 9.31 -5.47
CA TYR A 332 -26.47 8.48 -6.65
C TYR A 332 -27.70 7.56 -6.60
N SER A 333 -28.10 7.08 -5.41
CA SER A 333 -29.32 6.27 -5.29
C SER A 333 -30.57 7.08 -5.67
N LYS A 334 -30.63 8.36 -5.30
CA LYS A 334 -31.69 9.29 -5.75
C LYS A 334 -31.61 9.60 -7.24
N THR A 335 -30.40 9.74 -7.76
CA THR A 335 -30.16 10.07 -9.17
C THR A 335 -30.59 8.92 -10.10
N TYR A 336 -30.17 7.69 -9.79
CA TYR A 336 -30.43 6.52 -10.64
C TYR A 336 -31.66 5.70 -10.22
N ARG A 337 -32.21 5.95 -9.03
CA ARG A 337 -33.44 5.32 -8.50
C ARG A 337 -33.40 3.79 -8.49
N SER A 338 -32.22 3.23 -8.22
CA SER A 338 -32.01 1.79 -8.15
C SER A 338 -30.89 1.46 -7.18
N ASP A 339 -31.26 0.92 -6.03
CA ASP A 339 -30.30 0.48 -5.00
C ASP A 339 -29.54 -0.79 -5.44
N ASP A 340 -30.11 -1.60 -6.34
CA ASP A 340 -29.49 -2.81 -6.88
C ASP A 340 -28.23 -2.55 -7.71
N LEU A 341 -27.98 -1.31 -8.11
CA LEU A 341 -26.78 -0.90 -8.83
C LEU A 341 -25.55 -0.81 -7.92
N PHE A 342 -25.73 -0.67 -6.61
CA PHE A 342 -24.62 -0.54 -5.65
C PHE A 342 -24.13 -1.92 -5.23
N LYS A 343 -23.42 -2.58 -6.13
CA LYS A 343 -22.78 -3.87 -5.88
C LYS A 343 -21.28 -3.71 -6.05
N PRO A 344 -20.47 -4.10 -5.06
CA PRO A 344 -19.03 -4.15 -5.25
C PRO A 344 -18.66 -5.16 -6.33
N SER A 345 -17.53 -4.94 -7.00
CA SER A 345 -17.02 -5.86 -8.02
C SER A 345 -16.46 -7.14 -7.38
N ASP A 346 -16.51 -8.25 -8.12
CA ASP A 346 -16.06 -9.56 -7.64
C ASP A 346 -14.60 -9.54 -7.15
N GLY A 347 -13.73 -8.82 -7.84
CA GLY A 347 -12.31 -8.69 -7.46
C GLY A 347 -12.13 -7.96 -6.13
N ILE A 348 -12.91 -6.92 -5.87
CA ILE A 348 -12.87 -6.20 -4.59
C ILE A 348 -13.49 -7.04 -3.47
N ILE A 349 -14.54 -7.82 -3.76
CA ILE A 349 -15.11 -8.78 -2.81
C ILE A 349 -14.08 -9.86 -2.43
N GLU A 350 -13.40 -10.45 -3.40
CA GLU A 350 -12.37 -11.48 -3.15
C GLU A 350 -11.22 -10.92 -2.30
N PHE A 351 -10.72 -9.73 -2.66
CA PHE A 351 -9.70 -9.04 -1.89
C PHE A 351 -10.16 -8.77 -0.45
N HIS A 352 -11.35 -8.18 -0.27
CA HIS A 352 -11.88 -7.83 1.05
C HIS A 352 -12.03 -9.05 1.95
N LYS A 353 -12.58 -10.15 1.42
CA LYS A 353 -12.71 -11.42 2.15
C LYS A 353 -11.36 -11.96 2.60
N ARG A 354 -10.39 -12.02 1.69
CA ARG A 354 -9.03 -12.46 2.00
C ARG A 354 -8.42 -11.59 3.10
N TYR A 355 -8.43 -10.27 2.90
CA TYR A 355 -7.81 -9.32 3.82
C TYR A 355 -8.45 -9.37 5.23
N ALA A 356 -9.77 -9.50 5.31
CA ALA A 356 -10.49 -9.61 6.58
C ALA A 356 -10.17 -10.92 7.33
N VAL A 357 -10.15 -12.07 6.64
CA VAL A 357 -9.82 -13.36 7.26
C VAL A 357 -8.35 -13.41 7.71
N GLU A 358 -7.44 -12.86 6.91
CA GLU A 358 -6.03 -12.73 7.29
C GLU A 358 -5.87 -11.89 8.57
N ARG A 359 -6.58 -10.76 8.64
CA ARG A 359 -6.57 -9.91 9.83
C ARG A 359 -7.11 -10.63 11.07
N LEU A 360 -8.23 -11.34 10.96
CA LEU A 360 -8.80 -12.11 12.07
C LEU A 360 -7.81 -13.14 12.63
N PHE A 361 -7.06 -13.83 11.76
CA PHE A 361 -6.04 -14.76 12.22
C PHE A 361 -4.86 -14.03 12.90
N LEU A 362 -4.39 -12.93 12.33
CA LEU A 362 -3.31 -12.15 12.93
C LEU A 362 -3.70 -11.55 14.29
N GLU A 363 -4.95 -11.09 14.44
CA GLU A 363 -5.52 -10.60 15.71
C GLU A 363 -5.59 -11.72 16.75
N PHE A 364 -6.11 -12.91 16.39
CA PHE A 364 -6.14 -14.08 17.27
C PHE A 364 -4.74 -14.39 17.82
N VAL A 365 -3.73 -14.42 16.96
CA VAL A 365 -2.35 -14.71 17.37
C VAL A 365 -1.79 -13.60 18.26
N HIS A 366 -1.99 -12.34 17.87
CA HIS A 366 -1.51 -11.19 18.63
C HIS A 366 -2.08 -11.17 20.05
N GLU A 367 -3.37 -11.49 20.21
CA GLU A 367 -4.03 -11.53 21.51
C GLU A 367 -3.66 -12.75 22.34
N ARG A 368 -3.61 -13.95 21.73
CA ARG A 368 -3.53 -15.23 22.47
C ARG A 368 -2.12 -15.75 22.70
N PHE A 369 -1.15 -15.33 21.89
CA PHE A 369 0.25 -15.77 22.00
C PHE A 369 1.14 -14.75 22.72
N LYS A 370 0.54 -13.66 23.22
CA LYS A 370 1.27 -12.64 23.98
C LYS A 370 1.56 -13.15 25.39
N PHE A 371 2.84 -13.33 25.72
CA PHE A 371 3.25 -13.61 27.09
C PHE A 371 3.20 -12.34 27.94
N GLU A 372 2.34 -12.33 28.96
CA GLU A 372 2.30 -11.29 29.99
C GLU A 372 2.77 -11.89 31.32
N ASN A 373 3.80 -11.31 31.94
CA ASN A 373 4.40 -11.84 33.18
C ASN A 373 4.88 -13.30 33.08
N ASN A 374 5.39 -13.71 31.92
CA ASN A 374 5.78 -15.09 31.57
C ASN A 374 4.64 -16.11 31.46
N ASP A 375 3.38 -15.66 31.51
CA ASP A 375 2.21 -16.51 31.34
C ASP A 375 1.46 -16.15 30.05
N LEU A 376 0.80 -17.13 29.46
CA LEU A 376 -0.17 -16.90 28.39
C LEU A 376 -1.49 -16.37 28.99
N PRO A 377 -2.30 -15.66 28.20
CA PRO A 377 -3.63 -15.24 28.61
C PRO A 377 -4.49 -16.46 29.01
N ALA A 378 -5.47 -16.24 29.87
CA ALA A 378 -6.40 -17.31 30.27
C ALA A 378 -7.19 -17.83 29.06
N GLU A 379 -7.34 -19.15 28.98
CA GLU A 379 -8.13 -19.82 27.94
C GLU A 379 -9.58 -19.30 27.93
N ILE A 380 -10.09 -19.02 26.74
CA ILE A 380 -11.50 -18.67 26.51
C ILE A 380 -12.15 -19.65 25.54
N VAL A 381 -13.48 -19.58 25.42
CA VAL A 381 -14.23 -20.46 24.51
C VAL A 381 -13.78 -20.30 23.06
N ASP A 382 -13.49 -19.06 22.64
CA ASP A 382 -13.15 -18.72 21.26
C ASP A 382 -11.83 -19.37 20.81
N ASP A 383 -10.94 -19.75 21.71
CA ASP A 383 -9.66 -20.42 21.40
C ASP A 383 -9.86 -21.80 20.73
N ARG A 384 -11.07 -22.36 20.85
CA ARG A 384 -11.43 -23.69 20.33
C ARG A 384 -12.49 -23.64 19.23
N LEU A 385 -12.94 -22.44 18.87
CA LEU A 385 -13.90 -22.28 17.77
C LEU A 385 -13.16 -22.27 16.43
N PRO A 386 -13.77 -22.83 15.36
CA PRO A 386 -13.20 -22.70 14.02
C PRO A 386 -13.18 -21.23 13.60
N LEU A 387 -12.18 -20.85 12.81
CA LEU A 387 -12.09 -19.51 12.21
C LEU A 387 -13.35 -19.22 11.40
N ASP A 388 -14.11 -18.19 11.77
CA ASP A 388 -15.24 -17.74 10.98
C ASP A 388 -14.75 -17.05 9.71
N THR A 389 -15.01 -17.68 8.57
CA THR A 389 -14.65 -17.16 7.25
C THR A 389 -15.80 -16.38 6.59
N THR A 390 -16.90 -16.20 7.30
CA THR A 390 -18.07 -15.42 6.86
C THR A 390 -17.77 -13.93 7.00
N VAL A 391 -17.36 -13.31 5.90
CA VAL A 391 -17.09 -11.87 5.86
C VAL A 391 -18.31 -11.15 5.25
N PRO A 392 -18.98 -10.25 5.99
CA PRO A 392 -20.06 -9.42 5.46
C PRO A 392 -19.59 -8.55 4.29
N ILE A 393 -20.32 -8.59 3.17
CA ILE A 393 -20.04 -7.76 1.98
C ILE A 393 -21.16 -6.79 1.64
N ASN A 394 -22.34 -6.98 2.26
CA ASN A 394 -23.50 -6.17 2.00
C ASN A 394 -23.43 -4.89 2.83
N ASP A 395 -23.81 -3.78 2.21
CA ASP A 395 -23.96 -2.51 2.91
C ASP A 395 -25.25 -2.51 3.77
N ASP A 396 -25.08 -2.66 5.09
CA ASP A 396 -26.15 -2.67 6.10
C ASP A 396 -26.51 -1.27 6.64
N PHE A 397 -25.92 -0.22 6.08
CA PHE A 397 -26.05 1.13 6.60
C PHE A 397 -27.45 1.72 6.34
N ASP A 398 -28.06 2.29 7.38
CA ASP A 398 -29.35 2.97 7.26
C ASP A 398 -29.18 4.39 6.69
N TYR A 399 -29.30 4.52 5.37
CA TYR A 399 -29.17 5.82 4.70
C TYR A 399 -30.25 6.85 5.09
N SER A 400 -31.37 6.43 5.67
CA SER A 400 -32.40 7.37 6.14
C SER A 400 -31.88 8.25 7.28
N VAL A 401 -30.85 7.82 8.02
CA VAL A 401 -30.27 8.64 9.10
C VAL A 401 -29.48 9.84 8.57
N ILE A 402 -28.96 9.79 7.35
CA ILE A 402 -28.22 10.90 6.72
C ILE A 402 -29.18 12.03 6.31
N GLU A 403 -30.42 11.68 5.96
CA GLU A 403 -31.45 12.65 5.55
C GLU A 403 -32.05 13.42 6.73
N LYS A 404 -31.87 12.95 7.96
CA LYS A 404 -32.35 13.63 9.16
C LYS A 404 -31.57 14.93 9.37
N GLU A 405 -32.25 15.98 9.81
CA GLU A 405 -31.61 17.24 10.19
C GLU A 405 -30.51 16.98 11.23
N LEU A 406 -29.32 17.55 11.01
CA LEU A 406 -28.19 17.42 11.94
C LEU A 406 -28.33 18.39 13.11
N LEU A 407 -28.74 19.62 12.78
CA LEU A 407 -28.83 20.76 13.67
C LEU A 407 -30.23 21.34 13.57
N THR A 408 -30.78 21.74 14.70
CA THR A 408 -31.98 22.60 14.73
C THR A 408 -31.59 24.07 14.50
N GLU A 409 -32.54 24.90 14.05
CA GLU A 409 -32.29 26.34 13.89
C GLU A 409 -31.77 27.02 15.17
N GLY A 410 -32.25 26.58 16.34
CA GLY A 410 -31.82 27.08 17.64
C GLY A 410 -30.36 26.73 17.96
N GLU A 411 -29.93 25.52 17.60
CA GLU A 411 -28.54 25.09 17.75
C GLU A 411 -27.61 25.86 16.81
N CYS A 412 -27.99 26.02 15.54
CA CYS A 412 -27.22 26.84 14.59
C CYS A 412 -27.09 28.28 15.08
N SER A 413 -28.18 28.89 15.56
CA SER A 413 -28.15 30.25 16.10
C SER A 413 -27.20 30.37 17.30
N ALA A 414 -27.23 29.40 18.22
CA ALA A 414 -26.35 29.37 19.37
C ALA A 414 -24.87 29.21 18.97
N LEU A 415 -24.57 28.38 17.97
CA LEU A 415 -23.21 28.20 17.47
C LEU A 415 -22.70 29.38 16.63
N ALA A 416 -23.56 30.01 15.84
CA ALA A 416 -23.22 31.20 15.07
C ALA A 416 -22.80 32.35 16.00
N ILE A 417 -23.54 32.58 17.09
CA ILE A 417 -23.14 33.53 18.14
C ILE A 417 -21.76 33.16 18.71
N ALA A 418 -21.54 31.88 19.03
CA ALA A 418 -20.25 31.43 19.57
C ALA A 418 -19.07 31.60 18.60
N ALA A 419 -19.33 31.45 17.30
CA ALA A 419 -18.35 31.62 16.23
C ALA A 419 -18.02 33.10 16.03
N ILE A 420 -19.02 33.98 15.97
CA ILE A 420 -18.87 35.43 15.77
C ILE A 420 -18.11 36.09 16.92
N PHE A 421 -18.45 35.74 18.17
CA PHE A 421 -17.80 36.32 19.36
C PHE A 421 -16.57 35.54 19.81
N GLU A 422 -16.15 34.51 19.07
CA GLU A 422 -15.02 33.63 19.37
C GLU A 422 -15.01 33.07 20.81
N THR A 423 -16.17 33.00 21.45
CA THR A 423 -16.33 32.63 22.85
C THR A 423 -17.47 31.62 22.99
N LYS A 424 -17.28 30.63 23.89
CA LYS A 424 -18.22 29.51 24.06
C LYS A 424 -18.66 29.42 25.51
N THR A 425 -19.96 29.55 25.75
CA THR A 425 -20.57 29.25 27.04
C THR A 425 -20.48 27.76 27.36
N ALA A 426 -20.71 27.38 28.63
CA ALA A 426 -20.73 25.97 29.03
C ALA A 426 -21.77 25.16 28.23
N GLN A 427 -22.94 25.74 27.95
CA GLN A 427 -23.99 25.12 27.15
C GLN A 427 -23.55 24.90 25.69
N GLN A 428 -22.87 25.88 25.08
CA GLN A 428 -22.35 25.74 23.71
C GLN A 428 -21.22 24.70 23.62
N LYS A 429 -20.36 24.60 24.64
CA LYS A 429 -19.34 23.53 24.72
C LYS A 429 -20.00 22.15 24.81
N GLN A 430 -21.03 22.00 25.63
CA GLN A 430 -21.78 20.75 25.74
C GLN A 430 -22.50 20.39 24.43
N LEU A 431 -23.06 21.40 23.74
CA LEU A 431 -23.68 21.23 22.43
C LEU A 431 -22.67 20.71 21.39
N LEU A 432 -21.43 21.24 21.36
CA LEU A 432 -20.38 20.75 20.46
C LEU A 432 -20.05 19.28 20.71
N ILE A 433 -19.92 18.85 21.97
CA ILE A 433 -19.69 17.44 22.33
C ILE A 433 -20.85 16.58 21.81
N SER A 434 -22.09 16.98 22.10
CA SER A 434 -23.28 16.27 21.62
C SER A 434 -23.38 16.23 20.10
N LEU A 435 -22.90 17.25 19.39
CA LEU A 435 -22.84 17.27 17.93
C LEU A 435 -21.79 16.32 17.38
N THR A 436 -20.60 16.28 17.99
CA THR A 436 -19.57 15.31 17.64
C THR A 436 -20.12 13.88 17.77
N ASP A 437 -20.79 13.56 18.88
CA ASP A 437 -21.41 12.24 19.09
C ASP A 437 -22.53 11.97 18.08
N ARG A 438 -23.36 12.98 17.75
CA ARG A 438 -24.40 12.86 16.72
C ARG A 438 -23.82 12.53 15.35
N VAL A 439 -22.75 13.21 14.94
CA VAL A 439 -22.07 12.97 13.66
C VAL A 439 -21.44 11.58 13.66
N ALA A 440 -20.72 11.22 14.73
CA ALA A 440 -20.10 9.90 14.89
C ALA A 440 -21.13 8.77 14.77
N SER A 441 -22.24 8.88 15.52
CA SER A 441 -23.32 7.90 15.50
C SER A 441 -24.02 7.84 14.14
N ARG A 442 -24.30 9.00 13.53
CA ARG A 442 -25.00 9.08 12.24
C ARG A 442 -24.23 8.43 11.11
N TYR A 443 -22.92 8.63 11.06
CA TYR A 443 -22.10 8.10 9.97
C TYR A 443 -21.34 6.82 10.34
N ARG A 444 -21.49 6.30 11.58
CA ARG A 444 -20.73 5.15 12.11
C ARG A 444 -19.22 5.34 11.91
N THR A 445 -18.71 6.53 12.24
CA THR A 445 -17.32 6.93 12.00
C THR A 445 -16.71 7.60 13.22
N GLN A 446 -15.39 7.49 13.40
CA GLN A 446 -14.74 8.27 14.45
C GLN A 446 -14.81 9.74 14.04
N THR A 447 -15.22 10.59 14.99
CA THR A 447 -15.43 12.01 14.72
C THR A 447 -14.76 12.81 15.81
N LEU A 448 -13.97 13.80 15.40
CA LEU A 448 -13.35 14.77 16.28
C LEU A 448 -13.83 16.17 15.89
N TYR A 449 -14.27 16.95 16.87
CA TYR A 449 -14.48 18.38 16.66
C TYR A 449 -13.15 19.02 16.25
N HIS A 450 -13.16 19.77 15.14
CA HIS A 450 -11.98 20.49 14.66
C HIS A 450 -12.09 21.98 15.01
N SER A 451 -13.09 22.67 14.47
CA SER A 451 -13.23 24.11 14.63
C SER A 451 -14.65 24.61 14.41
N LEU A 452 -14.90 25.83 14.88
CA LEU A 452 -16.14 26.59 14.74
C LEU A 452 -15.73 28.02 14.40
N THR A 453 -16.02 28.49 13.19
CA THR A 453 -15.53 29.78 12.65
C THR A 453 -16.50 30.41 11.66
N CYS A 454 -16.52 31.75 11.58
CA CYS A 454 -17.21 32.52 10.53
C CYS A 454 -16.27 33.16 9.50
N SER A 455 -14.98 32.84 9.61
CA SER A 455 -13.96 33.19 8.64
C SER A 455 -13.11 31.95 8.42
N PRO A 456 -13.64 30.94 7.70
CA PRO A 456 -12.88 29.74 7.42
C PRO A 456 -11.64 30.14 6.62
N ASP A 457 -10.46 29.90 7.19
CA ASP A 457 -9.26 29.79 6.38
C ASP A 457 -9.45 28.53 5.51
N ILE A 458 -9.41 28.70 4.20
CA ILE A 458 -9.70 27.64 3.21
C ILE A 458 -8.66 26.51 3.32
N SER A 459 -7.56 26.69 4.07
CA SER A 459 -6.68 25.60 4.46
C SER A 459 -7.34 24.65 5.47
N VAL A 460 -8.33 23.87 5.03
CA VAL A 460 -8.94 22.73 5.76
C VAL A 460 -7.93 21.56 5.92
N SER A 461 -6.62 21.83 5.83
CA SER A 461 -5.53 20.86 5.69
C SER A 461 -5.05 20.21 7.00
N LYS A 462 -5.88 20.14 8.04
CA LYS A 462 -5.46 19.61 9.37
C LYS A 462 -6.16 18.32 9.79
N CYS A 463 -7.14 17.84 9.03
CA CYS A 463 -7.74 16.55 9.32
C CYS A 463 -6.86 15.41 8.80
N PRO A 464 -6.64 14.33 9.59
CA PRO A 464 -5.82 13.20 9.15
C PRO A 464 -6.36 12.47 7.92
N HIS A 465 -7.69 12.38 7.78
CA HIS A 465 -8.33 11.65 6.68
C HIS A 465 -9.34 12.54 5.93
N HIS A 466 -10.49 12.84 6.53
CA HIS A 466 -11.54 13.63 5.89
C HIS A 466 -12.02 14.76 6.80
N ALA A 467 -12.51 15.84 6.19
CA ALA A 467 -13.20 16.91 6.88
C ALA A 467 -14.68 16.93 6.50
N LEU A 468 -15.56 17.05 7.48
CA LEU A 468 -16.97 17.38 7.28
C LEU A 468 -17.18 18.83 7.66
N ILE A 469 -17.54 19.65 6.68
CA ILE A 469 -17.85 21.06 6.85
C ILE A 469 -19.38 21.19 6.91
N VAL A 470 -19.90 21.69 8.02
CA VAL A 470 -21.33 21.88 8.25
C VAL A 470 -21.62 23.36 8.37
N SER A 471 -22.51 23.89 7.53
CA SER A 471 -23.01 25.24 7.68
C SER A 471 -23.83 25.38 8.97
N ILE A 472 -23.58 26.46 9.68
CA ILE A 472 -24.38 26.90 10.82
C ILE A 472 -25.05 28.25 10.56
N ASP A 473 -25.00 28.73 9.32
CA ASP A 473 -25.74 29.91 8.90
C ASP A 473 -27.23 29.62 8.91
N ARG A 474 -28.04 30.63 9.23
CA ARG A 474 -29.49 30.46 9.39
C ARG A 474 -30.17 29.95 8.13
N SER A 475 -29.71 30.36 6.94
CA SER A 475 -30.29 29.96 5.65
C SER A 475 -29.90 28.56 5.19
N SER A 476 -28.82 28.00 5.74
CA SER A 476 -28.27 26.70 5.34
C SER A 476 -27.92 25.83 6.55
N CYS A 477 -28.63 26.01 7.66
CA CYS A 477 -28.37 25.35 8.93
C CYS A 477 -28.31 23.82 8.78
N GLY A 478 -27.19 23.23 9.20
CA GLY A 478 -26.98 21.78 9.16
C GLY A 478 -26.67 21.21 7.78
N ILE A 479 -26.58 22.04 6.73
CA ILE A 479 -26.19 21.60 5.39
C ILE A 479 -24.68 21.38 5.36
N PHE A 480 -24.25 20.26 4.79
CA PHE A 480 -22.83 20.01 4.57
C PHE A 480 -22.36 20.74 3.31
N LEU A 481 -21.21 21.41 3.42
CA LEU A 481 -20.61 22.20 2.36
C LEU A 481 -19.43 21.44 1.75
N THR A 482 -19.29 21.53 0.42
CA THR A 482 -18.09 21.04 -0.28
C THR A 482 -16.96 22.06 -0.15
N ASP A 483 -17.28 23.34 -0.39
CA ASP A 483 -16.40 24.49 -0.16
C ASP A 483 -17.16 25.54 0.66
N PRO A 484 -16.57 26.07 1.74
CA PRO A 484 -17.20 27.13 2.52
C PRO A 484 -17.16 28.47 1.76
N GLU A 485 -18.28 29.18 1.73
CA GLU A 485 -18.34 30.53 1.15
C GLU A 485 -17.60 31.55 2.04
N PRO A 486 -17.01 32.61 1.47
CA PRO A 486 -16.48 33.72 2.25
C PRO A 486 -17.53 34.30 3.20
N ASN A 487 -17.18 34.52 4.47
CA ASN A 487 -18.06 35.03 5.53
C ASN A 487 -19.21 34.10 5.95
N SER A 488 -19.19 32.82 5.57
CA SER A 488 -20.11 31.82 6.12
C SER A 488 -19.65 31.31 7.48
N CYS A 489 -20.58 31.04 8.39
CA CYS A 489 -20.29 30.37 9.64
C CYS A 489 -20.35 28.85 9.46
N VAL A 490 -19.28 28.16 9.84
CA VAL A 490 -19.12 26.72 9.67
C VAL A 490 -18.65 26.02 10.94
N LEU A 491 -19.08 24.78 11.08
CA LEU A 491 -18.63 23.81 12.05
C LEU A 491 -17.89 22.69 11.31
N ILE A 492 -16.64 22.44 11.67
CA ILE A 492 -15.78 21.46 10.99
C ILE A 492 -15.50 20.30 11.93
N PHE A 493 -15.66 19.09 11.42
CA PHE A 493 -15.24 17.84 12.07
C PHE A 493 -14.17 17.15 11.25
N CYS A 494 -13.16 16.59 11.92
CA CYS A 494 -12.30 15.59 11.32
C CYS A 494 -12.92 14.21 11.52
N VAL A 495 -12.96 13.42 10.45
CA VAL A 495 -13.58 12.09 10.44
C VAL A 495 -12.68 11.10 9.71
N GLY A 496 -12.70 9.84 10.15
CA GLY A 496 -11.90 8.74 9.60
C GLY A 496 -12.13 7.46 10.37
#